data_AF-A0A497NVC5-F1
#
_entry.id   AF-A0A497NVC5-F1
#
_cell.length_a   1.000
_cell.length_b   1.000
_cell.length_c   1.000
_cell.angle_alpha   90.00
_cell.angle_beta   90.00
_cell.angle_gamma   90.00
#
_symmetry.space_group_name_H-M   'P 1'
#
loop_
_entity.id
_entity.type
_entity.pdbx_description
1 polymer ?
#
loop_
_entity_poly.entity_id
_entity_poly.type
_entity_poly.pdbx_seq_one_letter_code
_entity_poly.pdbx_strand_id
1 'polypeptide(L)' 'MHGGVTDENITEDKFCTNKMAIKADVERILENYGKVTLHPNRTIFYGDWRKPLRNLAVLLGLKVVEEDRG' A
#
# COMPACT_ATOMS: atom_id res chain seq x y z
N MET A 1 -2.31 -4.49 3.06
CA MET A 1 -1.12 -3.62 3.23
C MET A 1 -0.10 -4.03 2.19
N HIS A 2 0.68 -3.10 1.68
CA HIS A 2 1.79 -3.41 0.77
C HIS A 2 2.92 -2.41 1.01
N GLY A 3 4.13 -2.76 0.60
CA GLY A 3 5.30 -1.89 0.63
C GLY A 3 5.74 -1.48 -0.77
N GLY A 4 6.54 -0.43 -0.82
CA GLY A 4 7.19 0.05 -2.02
C GLY A 4 8.20 1.13 -1.67
N VAL A 5 8.96 1.57 -2.67
CA VAL A 5 9.91 2.67 -2.54
C VAL A 5 9.38 3.85 -3.35
N THR A 6 9.25 5.02 -2.71
CA THR A 6 8.88 6.25 -3.42
C THR A 6 9.94 6.59 -4.44
N ASP A 7 9.53 6.86 -5.67
CA ASP A 7 10.45 7.12 -6.77
C ASP A 7 10.47 8.60 -7.13
N GLU A 8 9.30 9.13 -7.53
CA GLU A 8 9.17 10.50 -8.00
C GLU A 8 7.79 11.10 -7.73
N ASN A 9 7.68 12.42 -7.88
CA ASN A 9 6.40 13.12 -7.95
C ASN A 9 6.03 13.32 -9.42
N ILE A 10 4.95 12.69 -9.85
CA ILE A 10 4.40 12.81 -11.20
C ILE A 10 3.88 14.24 -11.37
N THR A 11 4.49 14.95 -12.31
CA THR A 11 4.03 16.28 -12.70
C THR A 11 3.12 16.15 -13.91
N GLU A 12 1.84 16.48 -13.74
CA GLU A 12 0.88 16.57 -14.85
C GLU A 12 -0.02 17.79 -14.67
N ASP A 13 -0.42 18.42 -15.77
CA ASP A 13 -1.25 19.64 -15.80
C ASP A 13 -2.73 19.35 -15.51
N LYS A 14 -3.02 18.53 -14.50
CA LYS A 14 -4.37 18.20 -14.04
C LYS A 14 -4.41 18.24 -12.54
N PHE A 15 -5.21 19.12 -11.93
CA PHE A 15 -5.33 19.27 -10.48
C PHE A 15 -4.04 19.70 -9.75
N CYS A 16 -4.14 20.68 -8.85
CA CYS A 16 -3.01 21.14 -8.03
C CYS A 16 -2.78 20.19 -6.84
N THR A 17 -2.25 18.99 -7.10
CA THR A 17 -2.00 17.96 -6.07
C THR A 17 -0.64 17.31 -6.23
N ASN A 18 -0.10 16.77 -5.13
CA ASN A 18 1.07 15.90 -5.17
C ASN A 18 0.64 14.50 -5.64
N LYS A 19 1.39 13.92 -6.58
CA LYS A 19 1.12 12.61 -7.17
C LYS A 19 2.37 11.77 -7.06
N MET A 20 2.39 10.90 -6.07
CA MET A 20 3.55 10.07 -5.78
C MET A 20 3.55 8.82 -6.64
N ALA A 21 4.62 8.60 -7.40
CA ALA A 21 4.94 7.31 -7.99
C ALA A 21 5.67 6.43 -6.97
N ILE A 22 5.28 5.16 -6.89
CA ILE A 22 5.86 4.18 -5.98
C ILE A 22 6.28 2.96 -6.80
N LYS A 23 7.57 2.59 -6.70
CA LYS A 23 8.09 1.33 -7.19
C LYS A 23 7.65 0.20 -6.26
N ALA A 24 6.84 -0.72 -6.77
CA ALA A 24 6.28 -1.85 -6.03
C ALA A 24 6.00 -3.03 -6.97
N ASP A 25 5.64 -4.18 -6.40
CA ASP A 25 5.16 -5.35 -7.15
C ASP A 25 3.69 -5.15 -7.54
N VAL A 26 3.46 -4.29 -8.54
CA VAL A 26 2.13 -3.81 -8.93
C VAL A 26 1.21 -4.96 -9.35
N GLU A 27 1.74 -5.93 -10.10
CA GLU A 27 0.97 -7.08 -10.58
C GLU A 27 0.41 -7.89 -9.41
N ARG A 28 1.27 -8.27 -8.45
CA ARG A 28 0.82 -9.02 -7.27
C ARG A 28 -0.15 -8.22 -6.40
N ILE A 29 0.09 -6.91 -6.24
CA ILE A 29 -0.82 -6.02 -5.50
C ILE A 29 -2.21 -6.02 -6.14
N LEU A 30 -2.31 -5.87 -7.46
CA LEU A 30 -3.59 -5.83 -8.17
C LEU A 30 -4.32 -7.18 -8.11
N GLU A 31 -3.60 -8.29 -8.27
CA GLU A 31 -4.16 -9.64 -8.14
C GLU A 31 -4.76 -9.89 -6.76
N ASN A 32 -4.10 -9.40 -5.70
CA ASN A 32 -4.53 -9.60 -4.32
C ASN A 32 -5.54 -8.55 -3.85
N TYR A 33 -5.51 -7.35 -4.44
CA TYR A 33 -6.42 -6.26 -4.10
C TYR A 33 -7.88 -6.69 -4.25
N GLY A 34 -8.27 -7.17 -5.44
CA GLY A 34 -9.64 -7.59 -5.73
C GLY A 34 -10.12 -8.81 -4.94
N LYS A 35 -9.21 -9.59 -4.34
CA LYS A 35 -9.54 -10.76 -3.51
C LYS A 35 -9.92 -10.38 -2.08
N VAL A 36 -9.54 -9.19 -1.63
CA VAL A 36 -9.57 -8.85 -0.19
C VAL A 36 -10.30 -7.53 0.08
N THR A 37 -10.25 -6.56 -0.82
CA THR A 37 -10.86 -5.24 -0.62
C THR A 37 -11.25 -4.60 -1.94
N LEU A 38 -12.31 -3.79 -1.90
CA LEU A 38 -12.78 -3.01 -3.05
C LEU A 38 -12.71 -1.50 -2.80
N HIS A 39 -12.06 -1.07 -1.71
CA HIS A 39 -12.02 0.33 -1.33
C HIS A 39 -10.77 1.02 -1.92
N PRO A 40 -10.90 2.05 -2.77
CA PRO A 40 -9.77 2.65 -3.49
C PRO A 40 -8.86 3.50 -2.60
N ASN A 41 -9.35 3.96 -1.45
CA ASN A 41 -8.58 4.81 -0.56
C ASN A 41 -7.48 4.02 0.18
N ARG A 42 -6.33 4.66 0.37
CA ARG A 42 -5.18 4.12 1.11
C ARG A 42 -4.57 5.17 2.02
N THR A 43 -3.93 4.69 3.08
CA THR A 43 -3.11 5.51 3.97
C THR A 43 -1.66 5.09 3.78
N ILE A 44 -0.78 6.07 3.53
CA ILE A 44 0.63 5.86 3.25
C ILE A 44 1.45 6.33 4.45
N PHE A 45 2.43 5.53 4.87
CA PHE A 45 3.38 5.86 5.92
C PHE A 45 4.80 5.69 5.37
N TYR A 46 5.69 6.65 5.63
CA TYR A 46 7.10 6.51 5.29
C TYR A 46 7.82 5.57 6.28
N GLY A 47 8.68 4.70 5.74
CA GLY A 47 9.44 3.71 6.50
C GLY A 47 8.87 2.28 6.41
N ASP A 48 9.62 1.30 6.91
CA ASP A 48 9.15 -0.09 6.97
C ASP A 48 8.35 -0.34 8.26
N TRP A 49 7.03 -0.24 8.13
CA TRP A 49 6.08 -0.45 9.22
C TRP A 49 5.46 -1.86 9.23
N ARG A 50 5.90 -2.76 8.35
CA ARG A 50 5.24 -4.06 8.15
C ARG A 50 5.20 -4.88 9.43
N LYS A 51 6.34 -5.03 10.12
CA LYS A 51 6.42 -5.81 11.37
C LYS A 51 5.59 -5.17 12.51
N PRO A 52 5.73 -3.86 12.81
CA PRO A 52 4.86 -3.20 13.78
C PRO A 52 3.36 -3.38 13.51
N LEU A 53 2.92 -3.19 12.26
CA LEU A 53 1.51 -3.30 11.89
C LEU A 53 1.00 -4.74 11.99
N ARG A 54 1.81 -5.73 11.60
CA ARG A 54 1.49 -7.15 11.80
C ARG A 54 1.31 -7.47 13.28
N ASN A 55 2.23 -7.04 14.13
CA ASN A 55 2.16 -7.28 15.57
C ASN A 55 0.90 -6.64 16.18
N LEU A 56 0.61 -5.40 15.80
CA LEU A 56 -0.60 -4.71 16.26
C LEU A 56 -1.87 -5.42 15.82
N ALA A 57 -1.95 -5.86 14.56
CA ALA A 57 -3.11 -6.59 14.05
C ALA A 57 -3.35 -7.89 14.83
N VAL A 58 -2.28 -8.63 15.19
CA VAL A 58 -2.39 -9.82 16.05
C VAL A 58 -2.97 -9.46 17.41
N LEU A 59 -2.46 -8.40 18.06
CA LEU A 59 -2.97 -7.94 19.35
C LEU A 59 -4.45 -7.54 19.30
N LEU A 60 -4.90 -7.01 18.15
CA LEU A 60 -6.28 -6.59 17.92
C LEU A 60 -7.18 -7.71 17.38
N GLY A 61 -6.67 -8.92 17.16
CA GLY A 61 -7.42 -10.03 16.57
C GLY A 61 -7.84 -9.80 15.10
N LEU A 62 -7.13 -8.91 14.39
CA LEU A 62 -7.42 -8.57 12.99
C LEU A 62 -6.71 -9.52 12.03
N LYS A 63 -7.40 -9.89 10.95
CA LYS A 63 -6.78 -10.61 9.84
C LYS A 63 -5.88 -9.66 9.06
N VAL A 64 -4.60 -10.03 8.94
CA VAL A 64 -3.64 -9.32 8.08
C VAL A 64 -3.70 -9.87 6.67
N VAL A 65 -3.74 -8.97 5.70
CA VAL A 65 -3.47 -9.27 4.29
C VAL A 65 -2.33 -8.40 3.80
N GLU A 66 -1.33 -9.04 3.24
CA GLU A 66 -0.24 -8.39 2.52
C GLU A 66 -0.49 -8.53 1.02
N GLU A 67 -0.83 -7.43 0.36
CA GLU A 67 -1.23 -7.43 -1.06
C GLU A 67 -0.01 -7.66 -1.95
N ASP A 68 1.19 -7.25 -1.51
CA ASP A 68 2.44 -7.41 -2.23
C ASP A 68 3.19 -8.71 -1.90
N ARG A 69 2.55 -9.65 -1.21
CA ARG A 69 3.11 -10.97 -0.86
C ARG A 69 2.08 -12.07 -1.06
N GLY A 70 2.57 -13.30 -1.23
CA GLY A 70 1.80 -14.54 -1.37
C GLY A 70 2.62 -15.69 -0.83
#